data_AF-A0A6J2TJ45-F1
#
_entry.id   AF-A0A6J2TJ45-F1
#
_cell.length_a   1.000
_cell.length_b   1.000
_cell.length_c   1.000
_cell.angle_alpha   90.00
_cell.angle_beta   90.00
_cell.angle_gamma   90.00
#
_symmetry.space_group_name_H-M   'P 1'
#
loop_
_entity.id
_entity.type
_entity.pdbx_description
1 polymer ?
#
loop_
_entity_poly.entity_id
_entity_poly.type
_entity_poly.pdbx_seq_one_letter_code
_entity_poly.pdbx_strand_id
1 'polypeptide(L)'
;MYRYLLNISYIGTNFRGIQKTINKLEEPRLDTHTIQGCLELALRVFRPVNDIQTVLSSRTDAGVHALHSTVHVDLQRNDGSPYDTTILTGVLNRTLDKQRLPIRVLSAQRVADSFHCRYHAVGRTYLYRFAVAKNGVADPGKLKNKSYEAFIPVEEIDRCYFMHQIFSETPPLTLNVCVLDHACS
;
A
#
# COMPACT_ATOMS: atom_id res chain seq x y z
N MET A 1 -26.05 3.81 -3.30
CA MET A 1 -24.60 3.59 -3.30
C MET A 1 -24.06 4.17 -2.01
N TYR A 2 -23.07 3.54 -1.36
CA TYR A 2 -22.50 4.05 -0.11
C TYR A 2 -20.99 4.16 -0.25
N ARG A 3 -20.42 5.25 0.30
CA ARG A 3 -18.98 5.45 0.36
C ARG A 3 -18.36 4.81 1.59
N TYR A 4 -17.26 4.09 1.37
CA TYR A 4 -16.47 3.46 2.41
C TYR A 4 -15.04 3.99 2.40
N LEU A 5 -14.55 4.39 3.56
CA LEU A 5 -13.13 4.65 3.82
C LEU A 5 -12.48 3.35 4.32
N LEU A 6 -11.43 2.94 3.64
CA LEU A 6 -10.59 1.80 3.98
C LEU A 6 -9.25 2.33 4.49
N ASN A 7 -8.91 1.96 5.71
CA ASN A 7 -7.57 2.14 6.26
C ASN A 7 -6.76 0.88 5.91
N ILE A 8 -5.62 1.06 5.27
CA ILE A 8 -4.81 -0.05 4.74
C ILE A 8 -3.35 0.06 5.19
N SER A 9 -2.68 -1.08 5.28
CA SER A 9 -1.23 -1.16 5.38
C SER A 9 -0.71 -2.14 4.33
N TYR A 10 0.52 -1.94 3.87
CA TYR A 10 1.12 -2.83 2.87
C TYR A 10 2.65 -2.80 2.87
N ILE A 11 3.24 -3.91 2.43
CA ILE A 11 4.66 -4.01 2.08
C ILE A 11 4.80 -3.78 0.58
N GLY A 12 5.37 -2.63 0.19
CA GLY A 12 5.45 -2.19 -1.20
C GLY A 12 6.52 -2.87 -2.06
N THR A 13 7.42 -3.67 -1.48
CA THR A 13 8.64 -4.18 -2.13
C THR A 13 8.39 -4.80 -3.51
N ASN A 14 7.30 -5.55 -3.67
CA ASN A 14 6.97 -6.27 -4.90
C ASN A 14 5.92 -5.55 -5.77
N PHE A 15 5.60 -4.29 -5.46
CA PHE A 15 4.61 -3.50 -6.19
C PHE A 15 5.27 -2.34 -6.94
N ARG A 16 4.68 -1.97 -8.07
CA ARG A 16 5.07 -0.83 -8.92
C ARG A 16 4.58 0.53 -8.37
N GLY A 17 4.18 0.56 -7.10
CA GLY A 17 3.56 1.70 -6.43
C GLY A 17 2.08 1.43 -6.10
N ILE A 18 1.46 2.39 -5.44
CA ILE A 18 0.05 2.27 -5.03
C ILE A 18 -0.91 2.43 -6.19
N GLN A 19 -0.66 3.37 -7.10
CA GLN A 19 -1.59 3.74 -8.16
C GLN A 19 -1.44 2.83 -9.39
N LYS A 20 -2.57 2.40 -9.95
CA LYS A 20 -2.60 1.69 -11.23
C LYS A 20 -2.02 2.56 -12.35
N THR A 21 -1.13 1.99 -13.16
CA THR A 21 -0.67 2.62 -14.41
C THR A 21 -1.54 2.11 -15.54
N ILE A 22 -2.44 2.95 -16.03
CA ILE A 22 -3.30 2.60 -17.17
C ILE A 22 -2.60 3.07 -18.44
N ASN A 23 -2.11 2.13 -19.23
CA ASN A 23 -1.64 2.41 -20.58
C ASN A 23 -2.85 2.32 -21.52
N LYS A 24 -3.31 3.47 -22.06
CA LYS A 24 -4.52 3.53 -22.92
C LYS A 24 -4.41 2.72 -24.22
N LEU A 25 -3.18 2.34 -24.58
CA LEU A 25 -2.86 1.56 -25.78
C LEU A 25 -2.87 0.04 -25.52
N GLU A 26 -2.97 -0.38 -24.26
CA GLU A 26 -3.02 -1.80 -23.90
C GLU A 26 -4.44 -2.22 -23.52
N GLU A 27 -4.79 -3.46 -23.88
CA GLU A 27 -6.02 -4.11 -23.44
C GLU A 27 -6.18 -4.00 -21.91
N PRO A 28 -7.41 -3.85 -21.38
CA PRO A 28 -7.66 -3.78 -19.94
C PRO A 28 -7.15 -5.03 -19.24
N ARG A 29 -5.94 -4.96 -18.69
CA ARG A 29 -5.31 -6.05 -17.97
C ARG A 29 -5.64 -5.98 -16.48
N LEU A 30 -5.74 -7.15 -15.88
CA LEU A 30 -5.79 -7.32 -14.44
C LEU A 30 -4.50 -6.74 -13.83
N ASP A 31 -4.58 -5.63 -13.08
CA ASP A 31 -3.39 -5.08 -12.43
C ASP A 31 -3.20 -5.70 -11.05
N THR A 32 -2.35 -6.72 -10.99
CA THR A 32 -1.93 -7.39 -9.75
C THR A 32 -0.59 -6.88 -9.22
N HIS A 33 -0.04 -5.83 -9.84
CA HIS A 33 1.29 -5.31 -9.51
C HIS A 33 1.23 -3.90 -8.90
N THR A 34 0.03 -3.38 -8.64
CA THR A 34 -0.20 -2.14 -7.87
C THR A 34 -1.17 -2.40 -6.75
N ILE A 35 -1.04 -1.64 -5.65
CA ILE A 35 -1.91 -1.81 -4.48
C ILE A 35 -3.37 -1.53 -4.84
N GLN A 36 -3.63 -0.46 -5.59
CA GLN A 36 -4.96 -0.07 -6.04
C GLN A 36 -5.61 -1.16 -6.90
N GLY A 37 -4.85 -1.74 -7.84
CA GLY A 37 -5.35 -2.84 -8.66
C GLY A 37 -5.71 -4.06 -7.83
N CYS A 38 -4.81 -4.48 -6.94
CA CYS A 38 -5.08 -5.58 -6.01
C CYS A 38 -6.32 -5.36 -5.13
N LEU A 39 -6.51 -4.15 -4.59
CA LEU A 39 -7.67 -3.82 -3.77
C LEU A 39 -8.97 -3.89 -4.56
N GLU A 40 -9.01 -3.33 -5.77
CA GLU A 40 -10.20 -3.39 -6.61
C GLU A 40 -10.55 -4.82 -7.03
N LEU A 41 -9.56 -5.65 -7.31
CA LEU A 41 -9.76 -7.07 -7.57
C LEU A 41 -10.33 -7.80 -6.35
N ALA A 42 -9.80 -7.51 -5.16
CA ALA A 42 -10.32 -8.07 -3.92
C ALA A 42 -11.77 -7.63 -3.67
N LEU A 43 -12.12 -6.38 -3.98
CA LEU A 43 -13.47 -5.84 -3.83
C LEU A 43 -14.51 -6.52 -4.75
N ARG A 44 -14.10 -7.13 -5.87
CA ARG A 44 -15.01 -7.87 -6.76
C ARG A 44 -15.70 -9.06 -6.08
N VAL A 45 -15.13 -9.59 -4.99
CA VAL A 45 -15.74 -10.69 -4.23
C VAL A 45 -17.14 -10.34 -3.69
N PHE A 46 -17.39 -9.05 -3.44
CA PHE A 46 -18.68 -8.56 -2.95
C PHE A 46 -19.74 -8.38 -4.04
N ARG A 47 -19.36 -8.54 -5.31
CA ARG A 47 -20.23 -8.40 -6.50
C ARG A 47 -21.11 -7.15 -6.42
N PRO A 48 -20.53 -5.94 -6.23
CA PRO A 48 -21.31 -4.72 -6.24
C PRO A 48 -21.94 -4.50 -7.63
N VAL A 49 -23.09 -3.82 -7.65
CA VAL A 49 -23.81 -3.48 -8.90
C VAL A 49 -23.05 -2.43 -9.70
N ASN A 50 -22.39 -1.50 -9.01
CA ASN A 50 -21.64 -0.42 -9.63
C ASN A 50 -20.21 -0.84 -9.97
N ASP A 51 -19.60 -0.10 -10.88
CA ASP A 51 -18.17 -0.23 -11.16
C ASP A 51 -17.34 0.14 -9.93
N ILE A 52 -16.38 -0.74 -9.61
CA ILE A 52 -15.46 -0.53 -8.51
C ILE A 52 -14.38 0.44 -8.97
N GLN A 53 -14.38 1.64 -8.41
CA GLN A 53 -13.29 2.59 -8.56
C GLN A 53 -12.85 3.07 -7.18
N THR A 54 -11.58 2.81 -6.88
CA THR A 54 -10.96 3.25 -5.63
C THR A 54 -10.23 4.56 -5.83
N VAL A 55 -10.32 5.45 -4.83
CA VAL A 55 -9.61 6.72 -4.81
C VAL A 55 -8.61 6.72 -3.66
N LEU A 56 -7.36 7.04 -3.99
CA LEU A 56 -6.24 7.01 -3.06
C LEU A 56 -6.05 8.37 -2.38
N SER A 57 -5.73 8.36 -1.09
CA SER A 57 -5.39 9.58 -0.34
C SER A 57 -4.07 10.19 -0.79
N SER A 58 -3.11 9.36 -1.16
CA SER A 58 -1.76 9.73 -1.55
C SER A 58 -1.21 8.72 -2.55
N ARG A 59 -0.21 9.18 -3.32
CA ARG A 59 0.60 8.30 -4.17
C ARG A 59 1.85 7.88 -3.41
N THR A 60 2.27 6.66 -3.66
CA THR A 60 3.55 6.10 -3.26
C THR A 60 4.19 5.45 -4.49
N ASP A 61 5.50 5.61 -4.60
CA ASP A 61 6.28 5.06 -5.70
C ASP A 61 6.56 3.56 -5.48
N ALA A 62 7.16 2.92 -6.48
CA ALA A 62 7.51 1.50 -6.41
C ALA A 62 8.42 1.20 -5.20
N GLY A 63 8.13 0.10 -4.49
CA GLY A 63 8.88 -0.32 -3.31
C GLY A 63 8.47 0.36 -1.99
N VAL A 64 7.79 1.51 -2.04
CA VAL A 64 7.38 2.26 -0.84
C VAL A 64 6.32 1.50 -0.04
N HIS A 65 6.45 1.45 1.28
CA HIS A 65 5.51 0.77 2.19
C HIS A 65 4.48 1.75 2.77
N ALA A 66 3.43 1.23 3.39
CA ALA A 66 2.53 2.02 4.21
C ALA A 66 2.18 1.30 5.50
N LEU A 67 2.33 2.00 6.62
CA LEU A 67 1.78 1.56 7.92
C LEU A 67 0.30 1.88 8.01
N HIS A 68 -0.10 3.03 7.46
CA HIS A 68 -1.48 3.47 7.43
C HIS A 68 -1.69 4.39 6.24
N SER A 69 -2.34 3.89 5.20
CA SER A 69 -2.81 4.70 4.07
C SER A 69 -4.32 4.60 3.98
N THR A 70 -4.96 5.56 3.32
CA THR A 70 -6.42 5.60 3.22
C THR A 70 -6.90 5.58 1.78
N VAL A 71 -7.94 4.79 1.54
CA VAL A 71 -8.57 4.64 0.22
C VAL A 71 -10.06 4.75 0.42
N HIS A 72 -10.76 5.52 -0.40
CA HIS A 72 -12.22 5.45 -0.42
C HIS A 72 -12.74 4.77 -1.67
N VAL A 73 -13.90 4.12 -1.52
CA VAL A 73 -14.58 3.41 -2.61
C VAL A 73 -16.08 3.51 -2.42
N ASP A 74 -16.79 3.65 -3.52
CA ASP A 74 -18.25 3.60 -3.55
C ASP A 74 -18.72 2.19 -3.90
N LEU A 75 -19.60 1.63 -3.08
CA LEU A 75 -20.12 0.28 -3.25
C LEU A 75 -21.65 0.27 -3.14
N GLN A 76 -22.29 -0.50 -4.01
CA GLN A 76 -23.73 -0.68 -4.08
C GLN A 76 -24.08 -2.16 -4.09
N ARG A 77 -24.80 -2.60 -3.06
CA ARG A 77 -25.42 -3.94 -3.02
C ARG A 77 -26.66 -3.98 -3.90
N ASN A 78 -26.98 -5.17 -4.41
CA ASN A 78 -28.21 -5.42 -5.18
C ASN A 78 -29.48 -5.06 -4.39
N ASP A 79 -29.48 -5.30 -3.08
CA ASP A 79 -30.60 -5.02 -2.17
C ASP A 79 -30.67 -3.56 -1.68
N GLY A 80 -29.75 -2.69 -2.13
CA GLY A 80 -29.69 -1.29 -1.73
C GLY A 80 -29.21 -1.04 -0.29
N SER A 81 -28.93 -2.10 0.48
CA SER A 81 -28.43 -1.98 1.86
C SER A 81 -26.92 -1.66 1.89
N PRO A 82 -26.40 -1.07 2.97
CA PRO A 82 -24.96 -0.94 3.14
C PRO A 82 -24.31 -2.30 3.43
N TYR A 83 -23.05 -2.45 3.03
CA TYR A 83 -22.16 -3.47 3.56
C TYR A 83 -21.85 -3.20 5.03
N ASP A 84 -21.83 -4.26 5.84
CA ASP A 84 -21.25 -4.23 7.19
C ASP A 84 -19.73 -4.06 7.10
N THR A 85 -19.19 -3.09 7.83
CA THR A 85 -17.78 -2.69 7.74
C THR A 85 -16.82 -3.74 8.33
N THR A 86 -17.27 -4.51 9.31
CA THR A 86 -16.48 -5.59 9.94
C THR A 86 -16.36 -6.76 8.97
N ILE A 87 -17.48 -7.15 8.35
CA ILE A 87 -17.50 -8.17 7.29
C ILE A 87 -16.64 -7.71 6.11
N LEU A 88 -16.76 -6.44 5.71
CA LEU A 88 -15.99 -5.89 4.60
C LEU A 88 -14.48 -6.02 4.84
N THR A 89 -14.03 -5.66 6.05
CA THR A 89 -12.62 -5.78 6.45
C THR A 89 -12.17 -7.24 6.49
N GLY A 90 -12.96 -8.13 7.10
CA GLY A 90 -12.63 -9.55 7.23
C GLY A 90 -12.54 -10.27 5.89
N VAL A 91 -13.49 -10.02 4.99
CA VAL A 91 -13.54 -10.64 3.65
C VAL A 91 -12.42 -10.12 2.75
N LEU A 92 -12.12 -8.81 2.77
CA LEU A 92 -10.99 -8.26 2.03
C LEU A 92 -9.68 -8.88 2.50
N ASN A 93 -9.43 -8.92 3.81
CA ASN A 93 -8.23 -9.51 4.38
C ASN A 93 -8.08 -10.99 4.01
N ARG A 94 -9.16 -11.78 4.08
CA ARG A 94 -9.15 -13.17 3.65
C ARG A 94 -8.83 -13.32 2.15
N THR A 95 -9.36 -12.42 1.33
CA THR A 95 -9.17 -12.46 -0.13
C THR A 95 -7.73 -12.11 -0.51
N LEU A 96 -7.18 -11.04 0.09
CA LEU A 96 -5.79 -10.61 -0.12
C LEU A 96 -4.80 -11.67 0.36
N ASP A 97 -5.05 -12.28 1.51
CA ASP A 97 -4.22 -13.36 2.08
C ASP A 97 -4.21 -14.61 1.19
N LYS A 98 -5.36 -15.04 0.66
CA LYS A 98 -5.44 -16.15 -0.30
C LYS A 98 -4.59 -15.92 -1.55
N GLN A 99 -4.45 -14.67 -1.98
CA GLN A 99 -3.61 -14.27 -3.12
C GLN A 99 -2.15 -14.04 -2.73
N ARG A 100 -1.79 -14.25 -1.46
CA ARG A 100 -0.45 -14.00 -0.89
C ARG A 100 0.03 -12.56 -1.12
N LEU A 101 -0.89 -11.61 -1.11
CA LEU A 101 -0.59 -10.19 -1.28
C LEU A 101 -0.29 -9.59 0.10
N PRO A 102 0.85 -8.90 0.30
CA PRO A 102 1.19 -8.30 1.59
C PRO A 102 0.48 -6.96 1.77
N ILE A 103 -0.86 -6.98 1.68
CA ILE A 103 -1.77 -5.86 1.87
C ILE A 103 -2.76 -6.27 2.96
N ARG A 104 -3.00 -5.37 3.91
CA ARG A 104 -3.96 -5.56 4.99
C ARG A 104 -4.93 -4.39 5.04
N VAL A 105 -6.22 -4.69 5.13
CA VAL A 105 -7.25 -3.72 5.53
C VAL A 105 -7.29 -3.69 7.05
N LEU A 106 -6.92 -2.55 7.64
CA LEU A 106 -6.91 -2.32 9.07
C LEU A 106 -8.32 -2.10 9.60
N SER A 107 -9.11 -1.32 8.88
CA SER A 107 -10.52 -1.07 9.18
C SER A 107 -11.26 -0.54 7.97
N ALA A 108 -12.58 -0.66 7.98
CA ALA A 108 -13.48 0.01 7.06
C ALA A 108 -14.47 0.87 7.84
N GLN A 109 -14.85 2.01 7.26
CA GLN A 109 -15.82 2.93 7.84
C GLN A 109 -16.75 3.44 6.75
N ARG A 110 -18.04 3.53 7.03
CA ARG A 110 -18.97 4.26 6.15
C ARG A 110 -18.78 5.74 6.38
N VAL A 111 -18.61 6.51 5.31
CA VAL A 111 -18.41 7.96 5.35
C VAL A 111 -19.50 8.64 4.52
N ALA A 112 -19.62 9.97 4.66
CA ALA A 112 -20.53 10.74 3.83
C ALA A 112 -20.15 10.64 2.34
N ASP A 113 -21.14 10.73 1.45
CA ASP A 113 -20.90 10.69 0.00
C ASP A 113 -20.08 11.89 -0.50
N SER A 114 -20.02 12.99 0.28
CA SER A 114 -19.17 14.15 0.05
C SER A 114 -17.72 13.96 0.51
N PHE A 115 -17.41 12.90 1.28
CA PHE A 115 -16.07 12.69 1.82
C PHE A 115 -15.07 12.32 0.71
N HIS A 116 -13.89 12.95 0.72
CA HIS A 116 -12.81 12.61 -0.21
C HIS A 116 -11.47 12.44 0.53
N CYS A 117 -10.97 11.20 0.62
CA CYS A 117 -9.77 10.87 1.42
C CYS A 117 -8.52 11.71 1.09
N ARG A 118 -8.35 12.16 -0.15
CA ARG A 118 -7.23 13.03 -0.55
C ARG A 118 -7.35 14.47 -0.05
N TYR A 119 -8.55 15.04 -0.12
CA TYR A 119 -8.79 16.47 0.10
C TYR A 119 -9.19 16.78 1.54
N HIS A 120 -9.78 15.81 2.25
CA HIS A 120 -10.10 15.92 3.67
C HIS A 120 -9.01 15.35 4.58
N ALA A 121 -7.86 14.93 4.04
CA ALA A 121 -6.71 14.56 4.85
C ALA A 121 -6.12 15.81 5.53
N VAL A 122 -5.94 15.75 6.84
CA VAL A 122 -5.39 16.87 7.63
C VAL A 122 -3.87 16.92 7.52
N GLY A 123 -3.23 15.77 7.36
CA GLY A 123 -1.77 15.67 7.26
C GLY A 123 -1.32 14.29 6.80
N ARG A 124 -0.06 14.23 6.40
CA ARG A 124 0.62 12.99 5.97
C ARG A 124 1.99 12.96 6.59
N THR A 125 2.32 11.83 7.21
CA THR A 125 3.61 11.61 7.86
C THR A 125 4.37 10.55 7.09
N TYR A 126 5.64 10.83 6.80
CA TYR A 126 6.53 9.93 6.08
C TYR A 126 7.67 9.54 7.00
N LEU A 127 7.82 8.23 7.24
CA LEU A 127 8.91 7.68 8.02
C LEU A 127 9.96 7.09 7.07
N TYR A 128 11.18 7.59 7.18
CA TYR A 128 12.35 7.07 6.46
C TYR A 128 13.26 6.33 7.43
N ARG A 129 13.69 5.13 7.04
CA ARG A 129 14.53 4.27 7.87
C ARG A 129 15.86 4.02 7.17
N PHE A 130 16.93 4.48 7.80
CA PHE A 130 18.30 4.29 7.33
C PHE A 130 19.11 3.57 8.40
N ALA A 131 19.93 2.62 7.97
CA ALA A 131 20.91 1.95 8.80
C ALA A 131 22.30 2.21 8.25
N VAL A 132 23.25 2.47 9.15
CA VAL A 132 24.67 2.58 8.83
C VAL A 132 25.33 1.30 9.28
N ALA A 133 25.87 0.54 8.32
CA ALA A 133 26.63 -0.66 8.62
C ALA A 133 27.97 -0.30 9.27
N LYS A 134 28.41 -1.09 10.26
CA LYS A 134 29.77 -0.97 10.81
C LYS A 134 30.80 -1.48 9.79
N ASN A 135 31.93 -0.78 9.70
CA ASN A 135 33.04 -1.14 8.82
C ASN A 135 33.55 -2.56 9.11
N GLY A 136 33.77 -3.36 8.06
CA GLY A 136 34.23 -4.75 8.15
C GLY A 136 33.21 -5.81 7.74
N VAL A 137 31.94 -5.43 7.51
CA VAL A 137 30.91 -6.29 6.92
C VAL A 137 30.81 -5.96 5.42
N ALA A 138 31.84 -6.27 4.65
CA ALA A 138 31.85 -6.01 3.21
C ALA A 138 31.92 -7.34 2.45
N ASP A 139 30.84 -7.68 1.74
CA ASP A 139 30.97 -8.32 0.44
C ASP A 139 30.57 -7.27 -0.62
N PRO A 140 31.55 -6.69 -1.33
CA PRO A 140 31.30 -5.65 -2.33
C PRO A 140 30.56 -6.16 -3.58
N GLY A 141 30.29 -7.48 -3.70
CA GLY A 141 29.76 -8.10 -4.90
C GLY A 141 28.24 -8.31 -4.96
N LYS A 142 27.48 -8.07 -3.89
CA LYS A 142 26.02 -8.34 -3.88
C LYS A 142 25.20 -7.12 -3.48
N LEU A 143 24.54 -6.55 -4.48
CA LEU A 143 23.46 -5.59 -4.34
C LEU A 143 22.37 -6.15 -3.40
N LYS A 144 21.91 -5.27 -2.49
CA LYS A 144 20.80 -5.39 -1.52
C LYS A 144 21.20 -5.79 -0.11
N ASN A 145 20.44 -5.27 0.86
CA ASN A 145 20.50 -5.46 2.32
C ASN A 145 20.66 -6.92 2.82
N LYS A 146 20.64 -7.92 1.93
CA LYS A 146 20.75 -9.35 2.25
C LYS A 146 22.00 -9.71 3.05
N SER A 147 23.12 -9.03 2.79
CA SER A 147 24.37 -9.22 3.55
C SER A 147 24.24 -8.83 5.03
N TYR A 148 23.21 -8.06 5.40
CA TYR A 148 22.96 -7.61 6.77
C TYR A 148 21.73 -8.25 7.41
N GLU A 149 20.99 -9.13 6.73
CA GLU A 149 19.77 -9.77 7.24
C GLU A 149 19.98 -10.41 8.63
N ALA A 150 21.14 -11.01 8.89
CA ALA A 150 21.46 -11.63 10.17
C ALA A 150 21.61 -10.65 11.35
N PHE A 151 21.82 -9.35 11.08
CA PHE A 151 22.05 -8.31 12.08
C PHE A 151 20.92 -7.28 12.14
N ILE A 152 19.93 -7.39 11.25
CA ILE A 152 18.77 -6.51 11.21
C ILE A 152 17.75 -7.01 12.25
N PRO A 153 17.27 -6.14 13.16
CA PRO A 153 16.12 -6.47 13.99
C PRO A 153 14.96 -6.95 13.11
N VAL A 154 14.27 -8.01 13.51
CA VAL A 154 13.24 -8.66 12.67
C VAL A 154 12.17 -7.68 12.17
N GLU A 155 11.89 -6.63 12.95
CA GLU A 155 10.93 -5.56 12.64
C GLU A 155 11.36 -4.64 11.49
N GLU A 156 12.66 -4.61 11.19
CA GLU A 156 13.31 -3.74 10.20
C GLU A 156 13.68 -4.48 8.90
N ILE A 157 13.49 -5.81 8.85
CA ILE A 157 13.71 -6.61 7.64
C ILE A 157 12.87 -6.04 6.50
N ASP A 158 13.50 -5.81 5.35
CA ASP A 158 12.93 -5.19 4.14
C ASP A 158 12.37 -3.78 4.31
N ARG A 159 12.52 -3.13 5.48
CA ARG A 159 11.98 -1.79 5.76
C ARG A 159 13.04 -0.72 5.95
N CYS A 160 14.31 -1.10 5.98
CA CYS A 160 15.42 -0.19 6.21
C CYS A 160 16.35 -0.14 4.99
N TYR A 161 16.87 1.04 4.64
CA TYR A 161 17.90 1.19 3.61
C TYR A 161 19.29 1.21 4.25
N PHE A 162 20.20 0.34 3.78
CA PHE A 162 21.56 0.29 4.28
C PHE A 162 22.48 1.22 3.51
N MET A 163 22.96 2.26 4.20
CA MET A 163 24.04 3.10 3.70
C MET A 163 25.35 2.35 3.88
N HIS A 164 25.95 1.97 2.76
CA HIS A 164 27.35 1.60 2.70
C HIS A 164 28.13 2.92 2.68
N GLN A 165 29.22 3.06 3.45
CA GLN A 165 30.14 4.18 3.23
C GLN A 165 30.68 4.07 1.81
N ILE A 166 30.09 4.78 0.85
CA ILE A 166 30.54 4.81 -0.54
C ILE A 166 31.42 6.05 -0.72
N PHE A 167 32.70 5.83 -1.02
CA PHE A 167 33.51 6.79 -1.77
C PHE A 167 32.81 7.04 -3.11
N SER A 168 32.38 8.29 -3.32
CA SER A 168 31.93 8.92 -4.58
C SER A 168 30.97 8.13 -5.49
N GLU A 169 29.77 8.70 -5.67
CA GLU A 169 28.70 8.36 -6.63
C GLU A 169 27.54 7.52 -6.09
N THR A 170 26.40 8.19 -5.85
CA THR A 170 25.15 7.61 -5.37
C THR A 170 24.21 7.27 -6.55
N PRO A 171 23.80 6.00 -6.75
CA PRO A 171 22.74 5.63 -7.70
C PRO A 171 21.34 6.06 -7.18
N PRO A 172 20.30 6.07 -8.03
CA PRO A 172 18.97 6.57 -7.66
C PRO A 172 18.38 5.82 -6.46
N LEU A 173 18.04 6.59 -5.42
CA LEU A 173 17.57 6.11 -4.13
C LEU A 173 16.12 5.58 -4.24
N THR A 174 15.92 4.29 -4.01
CA THR A 174 14.59 3.77 -3.64
C THR A 174 14.50 3.84 -2.12
N LEU A 175 13.99 4.95 -1.59
CA LEU A 175 13.80 5.10 -0.14
C LEU A 175 12.63 4.23 0.31
N ASN A 176 12.86 3.40 1.34
CA ASN A 176 11.80 2.71 2.05
C ASN A 176 11.04 3.74 2.90
N VAL A 177 10.05 4.38 2.28
CA VAL A 177 9.17 5.32 2.95
C VAL A 177 8.01 4.53 3.56
N CYS A 178 7.60 4.90 4.76
CA CYS A 178 6.35 4.44 5.34
C CYS A 178 5.38 5.62 5.45
N VAL A 179 4.24 5.50 4.77
CA VAL A 179 3.18 6.52 4.85
C VAL A 179 2.24 6.25 6.02
N LEU A 180 1.94 7.31 6.76
CA LEU A 180 0.91 7.42 7.77
C LEU A 180 -0.02 8.59 7.38
N ASP A 181 -1.22 8.27 6.91
CA ASP A 181 -2.26 9.25 6.63
C ASP A 181 -3.11 9.51 7.88
N HIS A 182 -3.28 10.79 8.21
CA HIS A 182 -4.23 11.25 9.23
C HIS A 182 -5.51 11.71 8.55
N ALA A 183 -6.50 10.81 8.47
CA ALA A 183 -7.84 11.16 7.98
C ALA A 183 -8.66 11.77 9.12
N CYS A 184 -9.36 12.87 8.85
CA CYS A 184 -10.43 13.35 9.73
C CYS A 184 -11.65 12.44 9.49
N SER A 185 -12.14 11.78 10.55
CA SER A 185 -13.38 11.01 10.54
C SER A 185 -14.59 11.94 10.63
#